data_AF-A0A9J6H3Z3-F1
#
_entry.id   AF-A0A9J6H3Z3-F1
#
_cell.length_a   1.000
_cell.length_b   1.000
_cell.length_c   1.000
_cell.angle_alpha   90.00
_cell.angle_beta   90.00
_cell.angle_gamma   90.00
#
_symmetry.space_group_name_H-M   'P 1'
#
loop_
_entity.id
_entity.type
_entity.pdbx_description
1 polymer ?
#
loop_
_entity_poly.entity_id
_entity_poly.type
_entity_poly.pdbx_seq_one_letter_code
_entity_poly.pdbx_strand_id
1 'polypeptide(L)' 'MLVEPSCGATLSAIYSGLASRLYREGRLQASPRRPLVAIVCGGSAATLRQLQDWKRLADLGEGHV' A
#
# COMPACT_ATOMS: atom_id res chain seq x y z
N MET A 1 -11.25 -5.86 -5.14
CA MET A 1 -10.28 -6.98 -5.09
C MET A 1 -9.73 -7.05 -3.67
N LEU A 2 -9.63 -8.24 -3.10
CA LEU A 2 -8.94 -8.48 -1.84
C LEU A 2 -7.52 -8.95 -2.16
N VAL A 3 -6.52 -8.42 -1.46
CA VAL A 3 -5.10 -8.70 -1.71
C VAL A 3 -4.38 -8.98 -0.40
N GLU A 4 -3.24 -9.66 -0.48
CA GLU A 4 -2.40 -9.93 0.69
C GLU A 4 -1.67 -8.65 1.16
N PRO A 5 -1.21 -8.59 2.43
CA PRO A 5 -0.46 -7.45 2.96
C PRO A 5 0.81 -7.13 2.16
N SER A 6 1.45 -8.15 1.57
CA SER A 6 2.59 -8.01 0.66
C SER A 6 2.24 -7.17 -0.59
N CYS A 7 1.11 -7.43 -1.22
CA CYS A 7 0.59 -6.58 -2.30
C CYS A 7 0.15 -5.21 -1.79
N GLY A 8 -0.44 -5.17 -0.60
CA GLY A 8 -0.78 -3.94 0.11
C GLY A 8 0.41 -3.01 0.31
N ALA A 9 1.62 -3.54 0.54
CA ALA A 9 2.84 -2.75 0.66
C ALA A 9 3.16 -1.96 -0.62
N THR A 10 2.93 -2.52 -1.80
CA THR A 10 3.07 -1.78 -3.07
C THR A 10 2.03 -0.67 -3.17
N LEU A 11 0.77 -0.97 -2.84
CA LEU A 11 -0.31 0.01 -2.83
C LEU A 11 -0.10 1.12 -1.79
N SER A 12 0.61 0.83 -0.69
CA SER A 12 0.93 1.80 0.36
C SER A 12 1.71 2.99 -0.18
N ALA A 13 2.52 2.81 -1.24
CA ALA A 13 3.21 3.90 -1.89
C ALA A 13 2.26 5.00 -2.40
N ILE A 14 1.01 4.65 -2.73
CA ILE A 14 -0.03 5.58 -3.16
C ILE A 14 -0.85 6.04 -1.94
N TYR A 15 -1.40 5.10 -1.17
CA TYR A 15 -2.34 5.43 -0.08
C TYR A 15 -1.71 6.19 1.09
N SER A 16 -0.42 6.01 1.36
CA SER A 16 0.31 6.78 2.39
C SER A 16 0.82 8.14 1.89
N GLY A 17 0.63 8.46 0.61
CA GLY A 17 1.14 9.68 -0.01
C GLY A 17 2.64 9.65 -0.34
N LEU A 18 3.33 8.52 -0.20
CA LEU A 18 4.75 8.39 -0.55
C LEU A 18 5.05 8.80 -2.01
N ALA A 19 4.25 8.35 -2.98
CA ALA A 19 4.41 8.72 -4.39
C ALA A 19 4.28 10.24 -4.58
N SER A 20 3.26 10.85 -3.98
CA SER A 20 3.06 12.32 -3.99
C SER A 20 4.24 13.05 -3.34
N ARG A 21 4.77 12.52 -2.23
CA ARG A 21 5.98 13.05 -1.59
C ARG A 21 7.17 12.99 -2.53
N LEU A 22 7.40 11.87 -3.20
CA LEU A 22 8.51 11.71 -4.14
C LEU A 22 8.39 12.65 -5.36
N TYR A 23 7.18 12.92 -5.85
CA TYR A 23 6.96 13.96 -6.87
C TYR A 23 7.34 15.35 -6.36
N ARG A 24 6.89 15.74 -5.15
CA ARG A 24 7.25 17.05 -4.55
C ARG A 24 8.75 17.19 -4.29
N GLU A 25 9.41 16.11 -3.88
CA GLU A 25 10.86 16.06 -3.67
C GLU A 25 11.66 16.06 -4.98
N GLY A 26 11.00 16.04 -6.15
CA GLY A 26 11.67 15.97 -7.45
C GLY A 26 12.33 14.63 -7.75
N ARG A 27 12.06 13.60 -6.93
CA ARG A 27 12.60 12.23 -7.09
C ARG A 27 11.83 11.40 -8.10
N LEU A 28 10.60 11.81 -8.41
CA LEU A 28 9.80 11.30 -9.53
C LEU A 28 9.39 12.46 -10.44
N GLN A 29 9.39 12.24 -11.75
CA GLN A 29 8.97 13.24 -12.72
C GLN A 29 7.48 13.10 -13.02
N ALA A 30 6.69 14.12 -12.67
CA ALA A 30 5.28 14.17 -13.04
C ALA A 30 5.15 14.66 -14.50
N SER A 31 4.55 13.84 -15.37
CA SER A 31 4.26 14.23 -16.75
C SER A 31 3.03 13.46 -17.27
N PRO A 32 2.17 14.09 -18.08
CA PRO A 32 1.05 13.41 -18.73
C PRO A 32 1.47 12.19 -19.58
N ARG A 33 2.73 12.15 -20.04
CA ARG A 33 3.29 11.04 -20.84
C ARG A 33 3.96 9.95 -20.01
N ARG A 34 3.99 10.08 -18.68
CA ARG A 34 4.67 9.14 -17.77
C ARG A 34 3.74 8.75 -16.61
N PRO A 35 2.67 7.98 -16.89
CA PRO A 35 1.75 7.54 -15.85
C PRO A 35 2.47 6.63 -14.85
N LEU A 36 2.11 6.74 -13.58
CA LEU A 36 2.50 5.77 -12.55
C LEU A 36 1.70 4.48 -12.75
N VAL A 37 2.39 3.35 -12.83
CA VAL A 37 1.76 2.02 -12.87
C VAL A 37 2.08 1.29 -11.58
N ALA A 38 1.05 0.88 -10.85
CA ALA A 38 1.20 0.04 -9.66
C ALA A 38 1.01 -1.43 -10.05
N ILE A 39 2.03 -2.25 -9.77
CA ILE A 39 1.92 -3.71 -9.97
C ILE A 39 1.13 -4.29 -8.80
N VAL A 40 -0.11 -4.68 -9.06
CA VAL A 40 -0.97 -5.36 -8.08
C VAL A 40 -0.70 -6.86 -8.18
N CYS A 41 0.27 -7.35 -7.40
CA CYS A 41 0.64 -8.77 -7.40
C CYS A 41 -0.45 -9.69 -6.81
N GLY A 42 -1.42 -9.12 -6.09
CA GLY A 42 -2.59 -9.83 -5.57
C GLY A 42 -2.26 -10.70 -4.36
N GLY A 43 -2.01 -11.98 -4.61
CA GLY A 43 -1.98 -13.03 -3.59
C GLY A 43 -3.28 -13.82 -3.51
N SER A 44 -3.20 -15.07 -3.07
CA SER A 44 -4.34 -16.00 -3.03
C SER A 44 -4.79 -16.38 -1.63
N ALA A 45 -3.98 -16.09 -0.60
CA ALA A 45 -4.29 -16.50 0.76
C ALA A 45 -5.21 -15.52 1.49
N ALA A 46 -5.49 -14.33 0.95
CA ALA A 46 -6.25 -13.30 1.64
C ALA A 46 -7.77 -13.60 1.68
N THR A 47 -8.36 -13.57 2.88
CA THR A 47 -9.80 -13.68 3.13
C THR A 47 -10.30 -12.55 4.04
N LEU A 48 -11.62 -12.32 4.08
CA LEU A 48 -12.21 -11.31 4.97
C LEU A 48 -11.92 -11.57 6.45
N ARG A 49 -11.84 -12.85 6.86
CA ARG A 49 -11.48 -13.24 8.23
C ARG A 49 -10.04 -12.81 8.55
N GLN A 50 -9.08 -13.17 7.70
CA GLN A 50 -7.69 -12.78 7.93
C GLN A 50 -7.51 -11.26 7.91
N LEU A 51 -8.28 -10.53 7.09
CA LEU A 51 -8.23 -9.07 7.09
C LEU A 51 -8.66 -8.47 8.44
N GLN A 52 -9.70 -9.02 9.08
CA GLN A 52 -10.09 -8.63 10.43
C GLN A 52 -9.03 -9.03 11.48
N ASP A 53 -8.41 -10.19 11.34
CA ASP A 53 -7.35 -10.65 12.24
C ASP A 53 -6.10 -9.76 12.14
N TRP A 54 -5.66 -9.42 10.92
CA TRP A 54 -4.55 -8.49 10.69
C TRP A 54 -4.84 -7.10 11.22
N LYS A 55 -6.08 -6.60 11.04
CA LYS A 55 -6.48 -5.31 11.63
C LYS A 55 -6.34 -5.35 13.14
N ARG A 56 -6.86 -6.38 13.81
CA ARG A 56 -6.71 -6.54 15.27
C ARG A 56 -5.23 -6.59 15.67
N LEU A 57 -4.39 -7.33 14.95
CA LEU A 57 -2.95 -7.37 15.22
C LEU A 57 -2.26 -6.01 15.05
N ALA A 58 -2.62 -5.26 14.01
CA ALA A 58 -2.07 -3.92 13.78
C ALA A 58 -2.51 -2.93 14.86
N ASP A 59 -3.80 -2.91 15.20
CA ASP A 59 -4.36 -2.06 16.26
C ASP A 59 -3.72 -2.36 17.63
N LEU A 60 -3.34 -3.62 17.89
CA LEU A 60 -2.59 -4.01 19.10
C LEU A 60 -1.12 -3.55 19.07
N GLY A 61 -0.53 -3.36 17.89
CA GLY A 61 0.84 -2.89 17.70
C GLY A 61 1.00 -1.37 17.79
N GLU A 62 -0.07 -0.60 17.55
CA GLU A 62 -0.05 0.88 17.58
C GLU A 62 -0.04 1.46 19.01
N GLY A 63 -0.14 0.62 20.05
CA GLY A 63 -0.05 1.02 21.46
C GLY A 63 1.38 1.06 22.05
N HIS A 64 2.42 0.92 21.24
CA HIS A 64 3.82 0.83 21.71
C HIS A 64 4.83 1.68 20.90
N VAL A 65 4.37 2.72 20.22
CA VAL A 65 5.22 3.76 19.60
C VAL A 65 4.87 5.13 20.16
#